data_AF-A0A8H6GEB9-F1
#
_entry.id   AF-A0A8H6GEB9-F1
#
_cell.length_a   1.000
_cell.length_b   1.000
_cell.length_c   1.000
_cell.angle_alpha   90.00
_cell.angle_beta   90.00
_cell.angle_gamma   90.00
#
_symmetry.space_group_name_H-M   'P 1'
#
loop_
_entity.id
_entity.type
_entity.pdbx_description
1 polymer ?
#
loop_
_entity_poly.entity_id
_entity_poly.type
_entity_poly.pdbx_seq_one_letter_code
_entity_poly.pdbx_strand_id
1 'polypeptide(L)'
;MKLCCLPVDKVEEKRVLYDLVRRFYAEVEVQEDSCVQVMQSGVFIAVFEMGDAIFPAAYLTVGALVRYGMAMGMDKINQDVLGKDCGAAAGASWADIEEMRRVWWGALILDRLLNVSQPSRGLSTADPSFEEFLPADDEFFYNQV
;
A
#
# COMPACT_ATOMS: atom_id res chain seq x y z
N MET A 1 6.00 3.10 19.85
CA MET A 1 6.25 3.48 18.45
C MET A 1 7.34 4.56 18.44
N LYS A 2 8.60 4.17 18.21
CA LYS A 2 9.67 5.16 17.99
C LYS A 2 9.56 5.59 16.54
N LEU A 3 9.02 6.77 16.28
CA LEU A 3 9.21 7.40 14.97
C LEU A 3 10.72 7.46 14.73
N CYS A 4 11.17 7.02 13.56
CA CYS A 4 12.56 7.10 13.15
C CYS A 4 12.98 8.58 13.05
N CYS A 5 13.44 9.14 14.16
CA CYS A 5 14.10 10.42 14.21
C CYS A 5 15.53 10.21 13.69
N LEU A 6 15.74 10.37 12.38
CA LEU A 6 17.08 10.65 11.88
C LEU A 6 17.61 11.92 12.56
N PRO A 7 18.93 12.02 12.78
CA PRO A 7 19.50 13.22 13.36
C PRO A 7 19.21 14.43 12.44
N VAL A 8 18.98 15.60 13.07
CA VAL A 8 18.43 16.82 12.46
C VAL A 8 19.29 17.37 11.31
N ASP A 9 20.56 16.96 11.25
CA ASP A 9 21.55 17.32 10.23
C ASP A 9 21.28 16.68 8.85
N LYS A 10 20.40 15.68 8.74
CA LYS A 10 20.12 14.98 7.45
C LYS A 10 18.75 15.27 6.84
N VAL A 11 18.04 16.30 7.31
CA VAL A 11 16.68 16.64 6.84
C VAL A 11 16.67 16.98 5.35
N GLU A 12 17.71 17.65 4.85
CA GLU A 12 17.81 18.04 3.44
C GLU A 12 18.03 16.84 2.51
N GLU A 13 18.86 15.87 2.91
CA GLU A 13 19.06 14.62 2.17
C GLU A 13 17.76 13.80 2.08
N LYS A 14 16.98 13.74 3.17
CA LYS A 14 15.69 13.05 3.22
C LYS A 14 14.69 13.65 2.23
N ARG A 15 14.63 14.98 2.14
CA ARG A 15 13.71 15.68 1.24
C ARG A 15 14.08 15.48 -0.24
N VAL A 16 15.39 15.51 -0.56
CA VAL A 16 15.89 15.25 -1.91
C VAL A 16 15.53 13.83 -2.37
N LEU A 17 15.73 12.83 -1.52
CA LEU A 17 15.38 11.45 -1.85
C LEU A 17 13.87 11.28 -2.07
N TYR A 18 13.04 11.86 -1.20
CA TYR A 18 11.59 11.83 -1.34
C TYR A 18 11.13 12.46 -2.67
N ASP A 19 11.65 13.64 -3.02
CA ASP A 19 11.30 14.31 -4.27
C ASP A 19 11.71 13.47 -5.49
N LEU A 20 12.87 12.81 -5.44
CA LEU A 20 13.33 11.91 -6.50
C LEU A 20 12.42 10.69 -6.63
N VAL A 21 12.08 10.04 -5.51
CA VAL A 21 11.19 8.87 -5.49
C VAL A 21 9.80 9.22 -6.02
N ARG A 22 9.22 10.36 -5.61
CA ARG A 22 7.90 10.80 -6.11
C ARG A 22 7.89 11.04 -7.62
N ARG A 23 8.96 11.63 -8.17
CA ARG A 23 9.09 11.84 -9.62
C ARG A 23 9.21 10.51 -10.36
N PHE A 24 10.10 9.64 -9.91
CA PHE A 24 10.30 8.34 -10.53
C PHE A 24 9.04 7.47 -10.45
N TYR A 25 8.35 7.48 -9.30
CA TYR A 25 7.07 6.80 -9.13
C TYR A 25 6.02 7.28 -10.14
N ALA A 26 5.88 8.58 -10.33
CA ALA A 26 4.95 9.14 -11.32
C ALA A 26 5.34 8.81 -12.78
N GLU A 27 6.64 8.70 -13.09
CA GLU A 27 7.11 8.27 -14.40
C GLU A 27 6.75 6.80 -14.68
N VAL A 28 6.91 5.92 -13.68
CA VAL A 28 6.56 4.50 -13.77
C VAL A 28 5.05 4.33 -13.94
N GLU A 29 4.21 5.09 -13.21
CA GLU A 29 2.75 5.03 -13.34
C GLU A 29 2.23 5.35 -14.76
N VAL A 30 3.00 6.09 -15.57
CA VAL A 30 2.63 6.45 -16.94
C VAL A 30 3.10 5.43 -17.98
N GLN A 31 4.17 4.68 -17.69
CA GLN A 31 4.85 3.84 -18.69
C GLN A 31 4.58 2.34 -18.53
N GLU A 32 4.40 1.88 -17.30
CA GLU A 32 4.34 0.46 -16.99
C GLU A 32 2.90 -0.05 -16.89
N ASP A 33 2.71 -1.30 -17.30
CA ASP A 33 1.48 -2.03 -17.01
C ASP A 33 1.30 -2.20 -15.49
N SER A 34 0.06 -2.34 -15.06
CA SER A 34 -0.25 -2.37 -13.64
C SER A 34 0.40 -3.56 -12.92
N CYS A 35 1.23 -3.32 -11.90
CA CYS A 35 1.93 -4.36 -11.16
C CYS A 35 1.97 -4.10 -9.64
N VAL A 36 2.18 -5.16 -8.86
CA VAL A 36 2.15 -5.09 -7.39
C VAL A 36 3.29 -4.23 -6.82
N GLN A 37 4.43 -4.16 -7.49
CA GLN A 37 5.61 -3.41 -7.06
C GLN A 37 5.34 -1.89 -7.04
N VAL A 38 4.51 -1.39 -7.96
CA VAL A 38 4.05 0.00 -7.94
C VAL A 38 3.19 0.23 -6.70
N MET A 39 2.25 -0.66 -6.40
CA MET A 39 1.47 -0.56 -5.16
C MET A 39 2.33 -0.62 -3.89
N GLN A 40 3.30 -1.53 -3.82
CA GLN A 40 4.26 -1.62 -2.73
C GLN A 40 5.01 -0.29 -2.54
N SER A 41 5.46 0.31 -3.65
CA SER A 41 6.11 1.62 -3.64
C SER A 41 5.17 2.72 -3.11
N GLY A 42 3.91 2.72 -3.53
CA GLY A 42 2.89 3.63 -3.02
C GLY A 42 2.65 3.50 -1.51
N VAL A 43 2.64 2.27 -0.98
CA VAL A 43 2.56 2.01 0.48
C VAL A 43 3.75 2.64 1.20
N PHE A 44 4.98 2.43 0.72
CA PHE A 44 6.17 3.00 1.36
C PHE A 44 6.19 4.53 1.31
N ILE A 45 5.79 5.12 0.18
CA ILE A 45 5.68 6.59 0.04
C ILE A 45 4.65 7.14 1.04
N ALA A 46 3.46 6.53 1.13
CA ALA A 46 2.43 6.98 2.06
C ALA A 46 2.89 6.89 3.53
N VAL A 47 3.55 5.80 3.92
CA VAL A 47 4.11 5.64 5.28
C VAL A 47 5.16 6.71 5.58
N PHE A 48 6.03 7.02 4.62
CA PHE A 48 7.01 8.09 4.74
C PHE A 48 6.33 9.45 4.92
N GLU A 49 5.37 9.80 4.07
CA GLU A 49 4.65 11.07 4.10
C GLU A 49 3.89 11.24 5.43
N MET A 50 3.28 10.18 5.95
CA MET A 50 2.65 10.18 7.28
C MET A 50 3.68 10.38 8.40
N GLY A 51 4.81 9.67 8.34
CA GLY A 51 5.87 9.75 9.34
C GLY A 51 6.56 11.12 9.40
N ASP A 52 6.56 11.86 8.29
CA ASP A 52 7.10 13.24 8.19
C ASP A 52 6.01 14.33 8.25
N ALA A 53 4.78 13.95 8.63
CA ALA A 53 3.64 14.86 8.76
C ALA A 53 3.25 15.64 7.48
N ILE A 54 3.52 15.08 6.30
CA ILE A 54 3.12 15.61 4.99
C ILE A 54 1.69 15.14 4.66
N PHE A 55 0.73 15.42 5.55
CA PHE A 55 -0.61 14.83 5.51
C PHE A 55 -1.40 15.03 4.20
N PRO A 56 -1.36 16.20 3.53
CA PRO A 56 -2.05 16.36 2.26
C PRO A 56 -1.50 15.43 1.17
N ALA A 57 -0.18 15.21 1.14
CA ALA A 57 0.44 14.27 0.21
C ALA A 57 0.03 12.83 0.54
N ALA A 58 0.17 12.43 1.82
CA ALA A 58 -0.24 11.10 2.28
C ALA A 58 -1.69 10.75 1.93
N TYR A 59 -2.60 11.71 2.12
CA TYR A 59 -4.01 11.54 1.76
C TYR A 59 -4.21 11.27 0.27
N LEU A 60 -3.53 12.02 -0.59
CA LEU A 60 -3.62 11.82 -2.04
C LEU A 60 -2.92 10.53 -2.49
N THR A 61 -1.75 10.21 -1.93
CA THR A 61 -1.01 8.99 -2.23
C THR A 61 -1.83 7.76 -1.88
N VAL A 62 -2.45 7.71 -0.70
CA VAL A 62 -3.30 6.58 -0.31
C VAL A 62 -4.56 6.48 -1.19
N GLY A 63 -5.21 7.60 -1.50
CA GLY A 63 -6.34 7.60 -2.42
C GLY A 63 -5.97 7.09 -3.82
N ALA A 64 -4.80 7.47 -4.33
CA ALA A 64 -4.28 6.98 -5.61
C ALA A 64 -3.94 5.49 -5.55
N LEU A 65 -3.21 5.05 -4.52
CA LEU A 65 -2.86 3.66 -4.25
C LEU A 65 -4.10 2.75 -4.22
N VAL A 66 -5.16 3.17 -3.52
CA VAL A 66 -6.41 2.42 -3.45
C VAL A 66 -7.06 2.29 -4.83
N ARG A 67 -7.16 3.38 -5.58
CA ARG A 67 -7.75 3.36 -6.94
C ARG A 67 -6.95 2.51 -7.91
N TYR A 68 -5.62 2.57 -7.80
CA TYR A 68 -4.73 1.70 -8.56
C TYR A 68 -4.98 0.23 -8.23
N GLY A 69 -5.06 -0.12 -6.95
CA GLY A 69 -5.38 -1.48 -6.51
C GLY A 69 -6.74 -1.98 -6.99
N MET A 70 -7.79 -1.14 -6.90
CA MET A 70 -9.11 -1.48 -7.44
C MET A 70 -9.07 -1.73 -8.95
N ALA A 71 -8.28 -0.97 -9.71
CA ALA A 71 -8.11 -1.20 -11.15
C ALA A 71 -7.46 -2.57 -11.45
N MET A 72 -6.60 -3.05 -10.55
CA MET A 72 -6.00 -4.39 -10.61
C MET A 72 -6.93 -5.52 -10.08
N GLY A 73 -8.06 -5.18 -9.47
CA GLY A 73 -8.95 -6.14 -8.80
C GLY A 73 -8.47 -6.56 -7.40
N MET A 74 -7.55 -5.81 -6.79
CA MET A 74 -7.00 -6.10 -5.47
C MET A 74 -8.04 -6.03 -4.36
N ASP A 75 -9.17 -5.35 -4.57
CA ASP A 75 -10.32 -5.37 -3.67
C ASP A 75 -10.94 -6.75 -3.48
N LYS A 76 -10.55 -7.73 -4.32
CA LYS A 76 -11.03 -9.11 -4.27
C LYS A 76 -9.96 -10.12 -3.88
N ILE A 77 -8.70 -9.70 -3.68
CA ILE A 77 -7.58 -10.61 -3.38
C ILE A 77 -7.79 -11.41 -2.07
N ASN A 78 -8.61 -10.87 -1.17
CA ASN A 78 -8.90 -11.47 0.14
C ASN A 78 -10.18 -12.31 0.16
N GLN A 79 -10.91 -12.47 -0.94
CA GLN A 79 -12.18 -13.21 -0.93
C GLN A 79 -11.97 -14.73 -0.86
N ASP A 80 -10.81 -15.22 -1.31
CA ASP A 80 -10.42 -16.60 -1.17
C ASP A 80 -8.90 -16.76 -0.94
N VAL A 81 -8.49 -17.92 -0.41
CA VAL A 81 -7.08 -18.22 -0.10
C VAL A 81 -6.17 -18.04 -1.30
N LEU A 82 -6.67 -18.36 -2.50
CA LEU A 82 -5.93 -18.40 -3.75
C LEU A 82 -6.14 -17.12 -4.59
N GLY A 83 -6.87 -16.12 -4.09
CA GLY A 83 -7.09 -14.85 -4.78
C GLY A 83 -7.71 -14.99 -6.17
N LYS A 84 -8.51 -16.04 -6.43
CA LYS A 84 -9.05 -16.39 -7.74
C LYS A 84 -9.89 -15.28 -8.37
N ASP A 85 -10.55 -14.48 -7.53
CA ASP A 85 -11.40 -13.38 -7.99
C ASP A 85 -10.62 -12.09 -8.26
N CYS A 86 -9.31 -12.06 -7.95
CA CYS A 86 -8.40 -10.99 -8.32
C CYS A 86 -7.78 -11.30 -9.70
N GLY A 87 -8.11 -10.47 -10.70
CA GLY A 87 -7.58 -10.65 -12.07
C GLY A 87 -6.05 -10.64 -12.13
N ALA A 88 -5.40 -9.84 -11.28
CA ALA A 88 -3.94 -9.78 -11.19
C ALA A 88 -3.30 -11.03 -10.56
N ALA A 89 -4.06 -11.89 -9.89
CA ALA A 89 -3.58 -13.12 -9.24
C ALA A 89 -3.70 -14.37 -10.13
N ALA A 90 -4.20 -14.23 -11.37
CA ALA A 90 -4.40 -15.35 -12.28
C ALA A 90 -3.07 -16.08 -12.59
N GLY A 91 -2.94 -17.32 -12.12
CA GLY A 91 -1.73 -18.14 -12.31
C GLY A 91 -0.55 -17.74 -11.40
N ALA A 92 -0.78 -16.82 -10.46
CA ALA A 92 0.21 -16.40 -9.48
C ALA A 92 0.53 -17.52 -8.48
N SER A 93 1.75 -17.53 -7.95
CA SER A 93 2.12 -18.46 -6.88
C SER A 93 1.43 -18.07 -5.57
N TRP A 94 1.40 -19.00 -4.60
CA TRP A 94 0.88 -18.66 -3.27
C TRP A 94 1.65 -17.50 -2.63
N ALA A 95 2.97 -17.42 -2.84
CA ALA A 95 3.80 -16.34 -2.34
C ALA A 95 3.41 -14.98 -2.95
N ASP A 96 3.19 -14.93 -4.26
CA ASP A 96 2.76 -13.70 -4.95
C ASP A 96 1.38 -13.24 -4.46
N ILE A 97 0.42 -14.17 -4.32
CA ILE A 97 -0.92 -13.87 -3.79
C ILE A 97 -0.82 -13.31 -2.37
N GLU A 98 0.05 -13.87 -1.55
CA GLU A 98 0.26 -13.43 -0.17
C GLU A 98 0.95 -12.06 -0.11
N GLU A 99 1.88 -11.75 -1.02
CA GLU A 99 2.42 -10.39 -1.16
C GLU A 99 1.32 -9.39 -1.55
N MET A 100 0.48 -9.73 -2.52
CA MET A 100 -0.64 -8.89 -2.96
C MET A 100 -1.64 -8.66 -1.82
N ARG A 101 -1.96 -9.70 -1.05
CA ARG A 101 -2.81 -9.64 0.15
C ARG A 101 -2.26 -8.64 1.17
N ARG A 102 -0.96 -8.72 1.48
CA ARG A 102 -0.30 -7.79 2.42
C ARG A 102 -0.37 -6.36 1.95
N VAL A 103 -0.15 -6.13 0.65
CA VAL A 103 -0.20 -4.79 0.04
C VAL A 103 -1.61 -4.21 0.12
N TRP A 104 -2.64 -5.01 -0.18
CA TRP A 104 -4.04 -4.56 -0.06
C TRP A 104 -4.42 -4.24 1.38
N TRP A 105 -4.08 -5.11 2.34
CA TRP A 105 -4.27 -4.82 3.76
C TRP A 105 -3.50 -3.58 4.22
N GLY A 106 -2.30 -3.34 3.70
CA GLY A 106 -1.55 -2.11 3.92
C GLY A 106 -2.31 -0.87 3.45
N ALA A 107 -2.83 -0.89 2.22
CA ALA A 107 -3.65 0.21 1.69
C ALA A 107 -4.92 0.43 2.53
N LEU A 108 -5.62 -0.66 2.90
CA LEU A 108 -6.79 -0.63 3.76
C LEU A 108 -6.47 0.07 5.10
N ILE A 109 -5.40 -0.33 5.80
CA ILE A 109 -5.02 0.23 7.10
C ILE A 109 -4.66 1.71 6.98
N LEU A 110 -3.89 2.09 5.95
CA LEU A 110 -3.49 3.48 5.74
C LEU A 110 -4.69 4.41 5.46
N ASP A 111 -5.66 3.95 4.67
CA ASP A 111 -6.90 4.69 4.37
C ASP A 111 -7.68 4.98 5.67
N ARG A 112 -7.73 4.02 6.61
CA ARG A 112 -8.40 4.27 7.91
C ARG A 112 -7.58 5.20 8.77
N LEU A 113 -6.28 4.95 8.93
CA LEU A 113 -5.40 5.73 9.79
C LEU A 113 -5.41 7.23 9.43
N LEU A 114 -5.39 7.55 8.14
CA LEU A 114 -5.43 8.94 7.67
C LEU A 114 -6.76 9.64 7.98
N ASN A 115 -7.86 8.89 8.05
CA ASN A 115 -9.19 9.44 8.29
C ASN A 115 -9.62 9.38 9.77
N VAL A 116 -8.86 8.74 10.67
CA VAL A 116 -9.16 8.67 12.13
C VAL A 116 -9.40 10.06 12.73
N SER A 117 -8.60 11.06 12.32
CA SER A 117 -8.68 12.42 12.88
C SER A 117 -9.82 13.27 12.29
N GLN A 118 -10.42 12.84 11.17
CA GLN A 118 -11.52 13.56 10.53
C GLN A 118 -12.58 12.58 9.98
N PRO A 119 -13.48 12.07 10.84
CA PRO A 119 -14.48 11.06 10.48
C PRO A 119 -15.48 11.48 9.38
N SER A 120 -15.57 12.77 9.06
CA SER A 120 -16.42 13.27 7.98
C SER A 120 -15.86 13.01 6.59
N ARG A 121 -14.58 12.62 6.47
CA ARG A 121 -13.99 12.22 5.19
C ARG A 121 -14.42 10.79 4.87
N GLY A 122 -14.89 10.57 3.64
CA GLY A 122 -15.20 9.23 3.16
C GLY A 122 -13.93 8.39 3.03
N LEU A 123 -14.03 7.11 3.39
CA LEU A 123 -13.00 6.12 3.11
C LEU A 123 -12.95 5.83 1.60
N SER A 124 -11.75 5.58 1.10
CA SER A 124 -11.54 5.19 -0.30
C SER A 124 -11.90 3.71 -0.52
N THR A 125 -11.92 2.93 0.55
CA THR A 125 -12.15 1.48 0.55
C THR A 125 -13.43 1.11 1.30
N ALA A 126 -14.08 0.01 0.88
CA ALA A 126 -15.15 -0.60 1.65
C ALA A 126 -14.60 -1.25 2.93
N ASP A 127 -15.44 -1.34 3.97
CA ASP A 127 -15.08 -2.05 5.19
C ASP A 127 -14.88 -3.54 4.91
N PRO A 128 -13.77 -4.14 5.42
CA PRO A 128 -13.52 -5.55 5.20
C PRO A 128 -14.55 -6.41 5.92
N SER A 129 -14.90 -7.54 5.32
CA SER A 129 -15.79 -8.52 5.95
C SER A 129 -15.03 -9.51 6.84
N PHE A 130 -15.74 -10.21 7.74
CA PHE A 130 -15.15 -11.27 8.57
C PHE A 130 -14.72 -12.51 7.76
N GLU A 131 -15.20 -12.66 6.54
CA GLU A 131 -14.86 -13.77 5.65
C GLU A 131 -13.59 -13.48 4.83
N GLU A 132 -13.09 -12.24 4.86
CA GLU A 132 -11.86 -11.89 4.15
C GLU A 132 -10.62 -12.49 4.82
N PHE A 133 -9.74 -13.06 3.99
CA PHE A 133 -8.50 -13.65 4.44
C PHE A 133 -7.52 -12.58 4.93
N LEU A 134 -7.06 -12.76 6.16
CA LEU A 134 -5.96 -11.98 6.74
C LEU A 134 -4.61 -12.43 6.15
N PRO A 135 -3.58 -11.57 6.19
CA PRO A 135 -2.22 -11.98 5.85
C PRO A 135 -1.79 -13.18 6.71
N ALA A 136 -1.07 -14.10 6.10
CA ALA A 136 -0.46 -15.22 6.78
C ALA A 136 0.57 -14.72 7.83
N ASP A 137 0.89 -15.58 8.78
CA ASP A 137 1.99 -15.30 9.70
C ASP A 137 3.33 -15.18 8.95
N ASP A 138 4.19 -14.27 9.41
CA ASP A 138 5.48 -13.99 8.77
C ASP A 138 6.40 -15.22 8.77
N GLU A 139 6.45 -15.99 9.87
CA GLU A 139 7.27 -17.20 9.95
C GLU A 139 6.78 -18.26 8.97
N PHE A 140 5.46 -18.40 8.83
CA PHE A 140 4.87 -19.29 7.83
C PHE A 140 5.21 -18.83 6.41
N PHE A 141 5.10 -17.54 6.12
CA PHE A 141 5.39 -16.98 4.80
C PHE A 141 6.86 -17.21 4.39
N TYR A 142 7.83 -16.87 5.24
CA TYR A 142 9.24 -17.00 4.91
C TYR A 142 9.71 -18.45 4.73
N ASN A 143 9.03 -19.42 5.33
CA ASN A 143 9.37 -20.84 5.18
C ASN A 143 8.84 -21.45 3.86
N GLN A 144 8.06 -20.70 3.07
CA GLN A 144 7.45 -21.15 1.81
C GLN A 144 8.14 -20.53 0.56
N VAL A 145 9.03 -19.55 0.75
CA VAL A 145 9.74 -18.80 -0.31
C VAL A 145 11.15 -19.33 -0.53
#